data_AF-A0A543JHB2-F1
#
_entry.id   AF-A0A543JHB2-F1
#
_cell.length_a   1.000
_cell.length_b   1.000
_cell.length_c   1.000
_cell.angle_alpha   90.00
_cell.angle_beta   90.00
_cell.angle_gamma   90.00
#
_symmetry.space_group_name_H-M   'P 1'
#
loop_
_entity.id
_entity.type
_entity.pdbx_description
1 polymer ?
#
loop_
_entity_poly.entity_id
_entity_poly.type
_entity_poly.pdbx_seq_one_letter_code
_entity_poly.pdbx_strand_id
1 'polypeptide(L)'
;MFAAEKQLGDALSAGPMSGQRFEVSRDTVLQAGKIIDDQADRLSKAWERATKDLRVELGEGADPVNAGVAEAWNSRLTEADDSYAERVRQYIESLDSLVKQLRSVAEQYGFTEEEVTTAFGAKSVH
;
A
#
# COMPACT_ATOMS: atom_id res chain seq x y z
N MET A 1 13.56 22.11 -11.48
CA MET A 1 13.82 21.02 -10.53
C MET A 1 13.22 21.43 -9.20
N PHE A 2 11.97 21.03 -9.00
CA PHE A 2 11.10 21.57 -7.95
C PHE A 2 11.46 20.94 -6.60
N ALA A 3 11.46 21.73 -5.53
CA ALA A 3 11.73 21.26 -4.17
C ALA A 3 10.83 20.07 -3.74
N ALA A 4 9.64 19.95 -4.36
CA ALA A 4 8.72 18.84 -4.18
C ALA A 4 9.22 17.50 -4.76
N GLU A 5 9.94 17.49 -5.88
CA GLU A 5 10.53 16.26 -6.45
C GLU A 5 11.62 15.69 -5.54
N LYS A 6 12.39 16.58 -4.89
CA LYS A 6 13.44 16.18 -3.95
C LYS A 6 12.82 15.56 -2.69
N GLN A 7 11.78 16.19 -2.13
CA GLN A 7 11.11 15.67 -0.94
C GLN A 7 10.40 14.33 -1.18
N LEU A 8 9.82 14.13 -2.37
CA LEU A 8 9.25 12.84 -2.76
C LEU A 8 10.33 11.77 -3.00
N GLY A 9 11.46 12.13 -3.62
CA GLY A 9 12.60 11.23 -3.79
C GLY A 9 13.25 10.79 -2.46
N ASP A 10 13.33 11.72 -1.50
CA ASP A 10 13.86 11.44 -0.15
C ASP A 10 12.89 10.55 0.66
N ALA A 11 11.58 10.76 0.53
CA ALA A 11 10.56 9.92 1.19
C ALA A 11 10.49 8.50 0.62
N LEU A 12 10.79 8.32 -0.66
CA LEU A 12 10.78 7.01 -1.34
C LEU A 12 12.11 6.26 -1.21
N SER A 13 13.23 6.98 -1.04
CA SER A 13 14.54 6.39 -0.73
C SER A 13 14.67 5.98 0.73
N ALA A 14 13.82 6.53 1.60
CA ALA A 14 13.54 6.00 2.93
C ALA A 14 12.64 4.76 2.82
N GLY A 15 13.17 3.68 2.22
CA GLY A 15 12.59 2.35 2.37
C GLY A 15 12.34 2.05 3.85
N PRO A 16 11.40 1.13 4.18
CA PRO A 16 10.95 0.91 5.55
C PRO A 16 12.16 0.78 6.46
N MET A 17 12.29 1.74 7.40
CA MET A 17 13.40 1.84 8.33
C MET A 17 13.61 0.47 8.99
N SER A 18 14.62 -0.24 8.50
CA SER A 18 15.15 -1.46 9.08
C SER A 18 15.86 -1.08 10.37
N GLY A 19 15.08 -0.89 11.44
CA GLY A 19 15.64 -0.45 12.72
C GLY A 19 14.64 -0.28 13.85
N GLN A 20 13.33 -0.17 13.58
CA GLN A 20 12.37 -0.16 14.67
C GLN A 20 12.10 -1.61 15.11
N ARG A 21 12.75 -2.05 16.19
CA ARG A 21 12.30 -3.24 16.93
C ARG A 21 10.88 -2.98 17.39
N PHE A 22 9.92 -3.44 16.62
CA PHE A 22 8.54 -3.55 17.06
C PHE A 22 8.53 -4.65 18.11
N GLU A 23 8.63 -4.28 19.39
CA GLU A 23 8.54 -5.25 20.47
C GLU A 23 7.06 -5.64 20.64
N VAL A 24 6.63 -6.55 19.78
CA VAL A 24 5.29 -7.10 19.81
C VAL A 24 5.23 -8.11 20.94
N SER A 25 4.59 -7.72 22.04
CA SER A 25 4.31 -8.65 23.14
C SER A 25 3.15 -9.57 22.74
N ARG A 26 3.02 -10.68 23.47
CA ARG A 26 1.87 -11.60 23.33
C ARG A 26 0.54 -10.85 23.38
N ASP A 27 0.43 -9.85 24.23
CA ASP A 27 -0.82 -9.12 24.44
C ASP A 27 -1.10 -8.08 23.33
N THR A 28 -0.07 -7.63 22.61
CA THR A 28 -0.21 -6.57 21.60
C THR A 28 -0.19 -7.06 20.16
N VAL A 29 0.24 -8.31 19.90
CA VAL A 29 0.34 -8.87 18.53
C VAL A 29 -0.98 -8.83 17.77
N LEU A 30 -2.08 -9.22 18.42
CA LEU A 30 -3.39 -9.26 17.78
C LEU A 30 -3.91 -7.85 17.50
N GLN A 31 -3.70 -6.92 18.44
CA GLN A 31 -4.16 -5.54 18.29
C GLN A 31 -3.35 -4.79 17.21
N ALA A 32 -2.03 -4.89 17.25
CA ALA A 32 -1.15 -4.28 16.26
C ALA A 32 -1.43 -4.85 14.86
N GLY A 33 -1.57 -6.18 14.78
CA GLY A 33 -1.90 -6.86 13.55
C GLY A 33 -3.23 -6.42 12.95
N LYS A 34 -4.29 -6.33 13.78
CA LYS A 34 -5.59 -5.81 13.35
C LYS A 34 -5.52 -4.38 12.82
N ILE A 35 -4.80 -3.50 13.52
CA ILE A 35 -4.68 -2.08 13.10
C ILE A 35 -4.00 -1.98 11.74
N ILE A 36 -2.96 -2.78 11.51
CA ILE A 36 -2.22 -2.77 10.24
C ILE A 36 -3.09 -3.36 9.12
N ASP A 37 -3.80 -4.46 9.39
CA ASP A 37 -4.73 -5.08 8.45
C ASP A 37 -5.85 -4.11 8.03
N ASP A 38 -6.50 -3.46 9.00
CA ASP A 38 -7.52 -2.44 8.74
C ASP A 38 -6.97 -1.26 7.91
N GLN A 39 -5.70 -0.90 8.09
CA GLN A 39 -5.06 0.17 7.33
C GLN A 39 -4.71 -0.27 5.90
N ALA A 40 -4.20 -1.49 5.72
CA ALA A 40 -3.93 -2.08 4.41
C ALA A 40 -5.21 -2.16 3.59
N ASP A 41 -6.31 -2.62 4.20
CA ASP A 41 -7.66 -2.65 3.62
C ASP A 41 -8.12 -1.28 3.12
N ARG A 42 -8.02 -0.26 3.99
CA ARG A 42 -8.46 1.10 3.67
C ARG A 42 -7.62 1.70 2.56
N LEU A 43 -6.31 1.48 2.61
CA LEU A 43 -5.37 2.00 1.61
C LEU A 43 -5.59 1.31 0.27
N SER A 44 -5.77 -0.01 0.24
CA SER A 44 -6.09 -0.76 -0.98
C SER A 44 -7.37 -0.23 -1.65
N LYS A 45 -8.46 -0.07 -0.88
CA LYS A 45 -9.72 0.48 -1.39
C LYS A 45 -9.62 1.94 -1.85
N ALA A 46 -8.71 2.72 -1.28
CA ALA A 46 -8.45 4.09 -1.71
C ALA A 46 -7.61 4.11 -2.99
N TRP A 47 -6.61 3.24 -3.07
CA TRP A 47 -5.76 3.04 -4.23
C TRP A 47 -6.59 2.63 -5.45
N GLU A 48 -7.43 1.60 -5.35
CA GLU A 48 -8.28 1.13 -6.46
C GLU A 48 -9.17 2.23 -7.06
N ARG A 49 -9.69 3.11 -6.20
CA ARG A 49 -10.50 4.26 -6.63
C ARG A 49 -9.63 5.31 -7.29
N ALA A 50 -8.55 5.71 -6.63
CA ALA A 50 -7.63 6.72 -7.14
C ALA A 50 -7.04 6.32 -8.50
N THR A 51 -6.67 5.06 -8.71
CA THR A 51 -6.13 4.59 -9.99
C THR A 51 -7.13 4.69 -11.13
N LYS A 52 -8.43 4.59 -10.85
CA LYS A 52 -9.49 4.78 -11.85
C LYS A 52 -9.74 6.27 -12.08
N ASP A 53 -9.85 7.05 -11.02
CA ASP A 53 -10.20 8.47 -11.08
C ASP A 53 -9.07 9.33 -11.66
N LEU A 54 -7.81 8.92 -11.50
CA LEU A 54 -6.64 9.65 -11.99
C LEU A 54 -6.30 9.36 -13.44
N ARG A 55 -6.89 8.32 -14.05
CA ARG A 55 -6.67 7.98 -15.46
C ARG A 55 -7.41 8.96 -16.34
N VAL A 56 -6.69 9.66 -17.21
CA VAL A 56 -7.25 10.57 -18.20
C VAL A 56 -7.43 9.82 -19.51
N GLU A 57 -8.67 9.64 -19.93
CA GLU A 57 -9.01 9.09 -21.24
C GLU A 57 -9.45 10.21 -22.16
N LEU A 58 -8.74 10.37 -23.27
CA LEU A 58 -9.09 11.33 -24.31
C LEU A 58 -9.89 10.64 -25.41
N GLY A 59 -10.90 11.34 -25.93
CA GLY A 59 -11.68 10.87 -27.07
C GLY A 59 -10.88 10.92 -28.38
N GLU A 60 -11.42 10.27 -29.41
CA GLU A 60 -10.85 10.32 -30.75
C GLU A 60 -10.78 11.76 -31.27
N GLY A 61 -9.64 12.13 -31.87
CA GLY A 61 -9.43 13.47 -32.42
C GLY A 61 -8.89 14.52 -31.44
N ALA A 62 -8.44 14.11 -30.25
CA ALA A 62 -7.69 15.00 -29.36
C ALA A 62 -6.47 15.59 -30.07
N ASP A 63 -6.19 16.87 -29.83
CA ASP A 63 -5.01 17.50 -30.41
C ASP A 63 -3.72 16.91 -29.82
N PRO A 64 -2.59 16.99 -30.55
CA PRO A 64 -1.34 16.37 -30.13
C PRO A 64 -0.82 16.87 -28.77
N VAL A 65 -1.13 18.10 -28.37
CA VAL A 65 -0.66 18.65 -27.09
C VAL A 65 -1.42 18.01 -25.95
N ASN A 66 -2.75 17.98 -26.03
CA ASN A 66 -3.58 17.31 -25.03
C ASN A 66 -3.26 15.82 -24.93
N ALA A 67 -3.05 15.14 -26.07
CA ALA A 67 -2.63 13.75 -26.11
C ALA A 67 -1.31 13.50 -25.35
N GLY A 68 -0.28 14.31 -25.62
CA GLY A 68 1.00 14.19 -24.92
C GLY A 68 0.93 14.50 -23.42
N VAL A 69 0.08 15.46 -23.02
CA VAL A 69 -0.14 15.77 -21.60
C VAL A 69 -0.84 14.60 -20.89
N ALA A 70 -1.87 14.01 -21.49
CA ALA A 70 -2.56 12.86 -20.92
C ALA A 70 -1.66 11.63 -20.82
N GLU A 71 -0.84 11.36 -21.83
CA GLU A 71 0.16 10.29 -21.80
C GLU A 71 1.16 10.48 -20.65
N ALA A 72 1.76 11.67 -20.53
CA ALA A 72 2.70 11.96 -19.46
C ALA A 72 2.06 11.87 -18.06
N TRP A 73 0.80 12.31 -17.93
CA TRP A 73 0.02 12.23 -16.69
C TRP A 73 -0.26 10.76 -16.30
N ASN A 74 -0.81 9.97 -17.21
CA ASN A 74 -1.15 8.57 -16.98
C ASN A 74 0.11 7.74 -16.71
N SER A 75 1.16 7.93 -17.51
CA SER A 75 2.46 7.27 -17.29
C SER A 75 2.97 7.52 -15.86
N ARG A 76 2.99 8.79 -15.43
CA ARG A 76 3.55 9.14 -14.12
C ARG A 76 2.71 8.64 -12.94
N LEU A 77 1.39 8.62 -13.08
CA LEU A 77 0.48 8.36 -11.95
C LEU A 77 0.01 6.93 -11.89
N THR A 78 -0.26 6.27 -13.01
CA THR A 78 -0.99 4.99 -13.04
C THR A 78 -0.42 3.91 -13.95
N GLU A 79 0.30 4.23 -15.03
CA GLU A 79 0.63 3.25 -16.07
C GLU A 79 2.08 2.76 -16.09
N ALA A 80 3.05 3.57 -15.65
CA ALA A 80 4.45 3.14 -15.62
C ALA A 80 4.75 2.19 -14.43
N ASP A 81 5.74 1.32 -14.60
CA ASP A 81 6.23 0.40 -13.57
C ASP A 81 6.81 1.12 -12.34
N ASP A 82 7.20 2.39 -12.47
CA ASP A 82 7.69 3.22 -11.37
C ASP A 82 6.69 4.32 -10.97
N SER A 83 5.45 4.22 -11.45
CA SER A 83 4.38 5.18 -11.18
C SER A 83 4.04 5.29 -9.70
N TYR A 84 3.36 6.37 -9.32
CA TYR A 84 2.90 6.53 -7.94
C TYR A 84 1.89 5.46 -7.51
N ALA A 85 1.00 5.04 -8.42
CA ALA A 85 0.12 3.91 -8.17
C ALA A 85 0.92 2.65 -7.81
N GLU A 86 1.94 2.34 -8.59
CA GLU A 86 2.76 1.14 -8.37
C GLU A 86 3.52 1.18 -7.04
N ARG A 87 4.06 2.35 -6.65
CA ARG A 87 4.70 2.54 -5.35
C ARG A 87 3.73 2.32 -4.17
N VAL A 88 2.50 2.83 -4.29
CA VAL A 88 1.48 2.61 -3.26
C VAL A 88 1.06 1.14 -3.21
N ARG A 89 0.94 0.47 -4.35
CA ARG A 89 0.66 -0.96 -4.45
C ARG A 89 1.71 -1.80 -3.72
N GLN A 90 3.00 -1.53 -3.98
CA GLN A 90 4.11 -2.21 -3.30
C GLN A 90 4.11 -1.96 -1.78
N TYR A 91 3.71 -0.75 -1.36
CA TYR A 91 3.57 -0.46 0.06
C TYR A 91 2.42 -1.26 0.69
N ILE A 92 1.26 -1.37 0.05
CA ILE A 92 0.15 -2.24 0.48
C ILE A 92 0.63 -3.69 0.62
N GLU A 93 1.33 -4.22 -0.39
CA GLU A 93 1.88 -5.60 -0.33
C GLU A 93 2.84 -5.80 0.87
N SER A 94 3.62 -4.77 1.21
CA SER A 94 4.52 -4.82 2.36
C SER A 94 3.75 -4.87 3.69
N LEU A 95 2.60 -4.17 3.78
CA LEU A 95 1.72 -4.22 4.95
C LEU A 95 1.04 -5.59 5.07
N ASP A 96 0.59 -6.18 3.95
CA ASP A 96 -0.02 -7.52 3.95
C ASP A 96 1.00 -8.60 4.36
N SER A 97 2.25 -8.46 3.91
CA SER A 97 3.36 -9.32 4.35
C SER A 97 3.60 -9.21 5.87
N LEU A 98 3.56 -7.98 6.41
CA LEU A 98 3.70 -7.75 7.84
C LEU A 98 2.54 -8.37 8.62
N VAL A 99 1.28 -8.24 8.16
CA VAL A 99 0.12 -8.89 8.77
C VAL A 99 0.30 -10.41 8.82
N LYS A 100 0.77 -11.03 7.73
CA LYS A 100 1.05 -12.48 7.69
C LYS A 100 2.10 -12.89 8.72
N GLN A 101 3.15 -12.09 8.88
CA GLN A 101 4.18 -12.32 9.90
C GLN A 101 3.61 -12.21 11.32
N LEU A 102 2.77 -11.21 11.59
CA LEU A 102 2.11 -11.03 12.89
C LEU A 102 1.15 -12.17 13.23
N ARG A 103 0.41 -12.70 12.24
CA ARG A 103 -0.41 -13.91 12.43
C ARG A 103 0.45 -15.12 12.82
N SER A 104 1.57 -15.35 12.14
CA SER A 104 2.50 -16.44 12.49
C SER A 104 3.10 -16.28 13.89
N VAL A 105 3.43 -15.05 14.30
CA VAL A 105 3.92 -14.77 15.65
C VAL A 105 2.84 -15.04 16.70
N ALA A 106 1.58 -14.67 16.42
CA ALA A 106 0.46 -14.97 17.32
C ALA A 106 0.28 -16.49 17.53
N GLU A 107 0.36 -17.28 16.46
CA GLU A 107 0.32 -18.75 16.55
C GLU A 107 1.48 -19.28 17.43
N GLN A 108 2.69 -18.74 17.28
CA GLN A 108 3.84 -19.11 18.12
C GLN A 108 3.66 -18.75 19.60
N TYR A 109 2.89 -17.70 19.91
CA TYR A 109 2.50 -17.34 21.28
C TYR A 109 1.34 -18.16 21.85
N GLY A 110 0.84 -19.15 21.09
CA GLY A 110 -0.19 -20.07 21.51
C GLY A 110 -1.61 -19.52 21.42
N PHE A 111 -1.84 -18.48 20.61
CA PHE A 111 -3.20 -18.09 20.24
C PHE A 111 -3.82 -19.17 19.35
N THR A 112 -5.11 -19.43 19.57
CA THR A 112 -5.90 -20.34 18.74
C THR A 112 -6.20 -19.70 17.37
N GLU A 113 -6.48 -20.54 16.38
CA GLU A 113 -6.89 -20.07 15.05
C GLU A 113 -8.18 -19.22 15.12
N GLU A 114 -9.08 -19.52 16.06
CA GLU A 114 -10.31 -18.75 16.30
C GLU A 114 -10.01 -17.35 16.85
N GLU A 115 -9.08 -17.22 17.80
CA GLU A 115 -8.63 -15.92 18.33
C GLU A 115 -7.95 -15.07 17.26
N VAL A 116 -7.08 -15.68 16.45
CA VAL A 116 -6.41 -15.01 15.32
C VAL A 116 -7.44 -14.58 14.27
N THR A 117 -8.40 -15.44 13.94
CA THR A 117 -9.46 -15.11 12.97
C THR A 117 -10.41 -14.03 13.51
N THR A 118 -10.69 -14.02 14.81
CA THR A 118 -11.50 -12.97 15.44
C THR A 118 -10.80 -11.62 15.42
N ALA A 119 -9.48 -11.60 15.64
CA ALA A 119 -8.70 -10.37 15.67
C ALA A 119 -8.51 -9.78 14.27
N PHE A 120 -8.12 -10.60 13.29
CA PHE A 120 -7.74 -10.15 11.96
C PHE A 120 -8.80 -10.44 10.87
N GLY A 121 -9.94 -11.01 11.22
CA GLY A 121 -10.90 -11.54 10.23
C GLY A 121 -10.40 -12.80 9.52
N ALA A 122 -11.26 -13.34 8.65
CA ALA A 122 -10.90 -14.40 7.72
C ALA A 122 -9.68 -13.96 6.88
N LYS A 123 -8.87 -14.90 6.37
CA LYS A 123 -7.80 -14.58 5.42
C LYS A 123 -8.41 -13.88 4.20
N SER A 124 -8.38 -12.56 4.19
CA SER A 124 -8.73 -11.77 3.03
C SER A 124 -7.62 -11.93 2.00
N VAL A 125 -7.99 -12.42 0.82
CA VAL A 125 -7.14 -12.36 -0.37
C VAL A 125 -7.53 -11.06 -1.05
N HIS A 126 -6.79 -9.99 -0.75
CA HIS A 126 -6.88 -8.73 -1.50
C HIS A 126 -5.98 -8.80 -2.73
#